data_AF-A0A4S4DFL9-F1
#
_entry.id   AF-A0A4S4DFL9-F1
#
_cell.length_a   1.000
_cell.length_b   1.000
_cell.length_c   1.000
_cell.angle_alpha   90.00
_cell.angle_beta   90.00
_cell.angle_gamma   90.00
#
_symmetry.space_group_name_H-M   'P 1'
#
loop_
_entity.id
_entity.type
_entity.pdbx_description
1 polymer ?
#
loop_
_entity_poly.entity_id
_entity_poly.type
_entity_poly.pdbx_seq_one_letter_code
_entity_poly.pdbx_strand_id
1 'polypeptide(L)'
;MSEEQNGKLEERALPELKLSDLLFTETVRGHHEAIETEWDSLRRSACQTVAGRALWKHVIYDPFAELLAGELYLRSLYEKIKKDRYKIPREVSGVMLAVRTLWFDEKIEVALSFFDGGATHVLLLGTVW
;
A
#
# COMPACT_ATOMS: atom_id res chain seq x y z
N MET A 1 24.84 31.18 -14.48
CA MET A 1 24.07 29.92 -14.44
C MET A 1 23.54 29.80 -13.03
N SER A 2 22.29 30.25 -12.82
CA SER A 2 21.75 30.66 -11.52
C SER A 2 21.53 29.51 -10.53
N GLU A 3 21.90 29.76 -9.28
CA GLU A 3 21.66 28.94 -8.09
C GLU A 3 20.17 28.93 -7.64
N GLU A 4 19.26 29.53 -8.42
CA GLU A 4 17.84 29.72 -8.08
C GLU A 4 16.93 28.52 -8.35
N GLN A 5 17.40 27.44 -8.98
CA GLN A 5 16.54 26.29 -9.29
C GLN A 5 16.44 25.24 -8.18
N ASN A 6 17.27 25.31 -7.13
CA ASN A 6 17.29 24.30 -6.07
C ASN A 6 16.39 24.64 -4.85
N GLY A 7 15.70 25.78 -4.89
CA GLY A 7 14.94 26.33 -3.76
C GLY A 7 13.42 26.09 -3.80
N LYS A 8 12.90 25.25 -4.71
CA LYS A 8 11.45 25.10 -4.92
C LYS A 8 11.00 23.68 -5.21
N LEU A 9 11.58 22.69 -4.54
CA LEU A 9 10.79 21.50 -4.19
C LEU A 9 9.81 21.95 -3.11
N GLU A 10 8.80 22.70 -3.55
CA GLU A 10 7.68 23.14 -2.73
C GLU A 10 7.25 21.96 -1.88
N GLU A 11 7.12 22.20 -0.57
CA GLU A 11 6.35 21.40 0.38
C GLU A 11 5.08 20.91 -0.29
N ARG A 12 5.16 19.79 -1.01
CA ARG A 12 3.97 19.17 -1.58
C ARG A 12 3.32 18.50 -0.38
N ALA A 13 2.48 19.28 0.31
CA ALA A 13 1.69 18.85 1.45
C ALA A 13 1.17 17.45 1.14
N LEU A 14 1.39 16.51 2.06
CA LEU A 14 0.88 15.15 1.89
C LEU A 14 -0.63 15.31 1.64
N PRO A 15 -1.17 14.77 0.53
CA PRO A 15 -2.59 14.90 0.25
C PRO A 15 -3.37 14.40 1.46
N GLU A 16 -4.42 15.12 1.86
CA GLU A 16 -5.28 14.68 2.96
C GLU A 16 -5.72 13.23 2.73
N LEU A 17 -5.66 12.44 3.79
CA LEU A 17 -6.12 11.05 3.76
C LEU A 17 -7.64 11.05 3.54
N LYS A 18 -8.05 10.84 2.29
CA LYS A 18 -9.44 10.58 1.91
C LYS A 18 -9.67 9.09 1.96
N LEU A 19 -10.48 8.67 2.93
CA LEU A 19 -10.92 7.31 3.13
C LEU A 19 -12.27 7.07 2.45
N SER A 20 -12.47 5.87 1.92
CA SER A 20 -13.70 5.40 1.32
C SER A 20 -14.77 5.17 2.36
N ASP A 21 -15.99 5.62 2.07
CA ASP A 21 -17.15 5.42 2.94
C ASP A 21 -17.44 3.93 3.20
N LEU A 22 -17.02 3.05 2.28
CA LEU A 22 -17.15 1.60 2.40
C LEU A 22 -16.44 1.04 3.63
N LEU A 23 -15.36 1.68 4.09
CA LEU A 23 -14.64 1.27 5.30
C LEU A 23 -15.50 1.35 6.55
N PHE A 24 -16.47 2.25 6.55
CA PHE A 24 -17.36 2.49 7.69
C PHE A 24 -18.62 1.64 7.66
N THR A 25 -18.79 0.77 6.66
CA THR A 25 -19.88 -0.20 6.67
C THR A 25 -19.69 -1.20 7.82
N GLU A 26 -20.80 -1.64 8.42
CA GLU A 26 -20.77 -2.58 9.55
C GLU A 26 -20.04 -3.88 9.20
N THR A 27 -20.25 -4.38 7.98
CA THR A 27 -19.58 -5.60 7.49
C THR A 27 -18.06 -5.46 7.47
N VAL A 28 -17.55 -4.35 6.94
CA VAL A 28 -16.10 -4.13 6.81
C VAL A 28 -15.48 -3.87 8.17
N ARG A 29 -16.14 -3.06 9.00
CA ARG A 29 -15.67 -2.76 10.35
C ARG A 29 -15.64 -4.00 11.23
N GLY A 30 -16.71 -4.80 11.21
CA GLY A 30 -16.76 -6.07 11.96
C GLY A 30 -15.69 -7.05 11.50
N HIS A 31 -15.35 -7.07 10.20
CA HIS A 31 -14.25 -7.88 9.70
C HIS A 31 -12.90 -7.42 10.28
N HIS A 32 -12.63 -6.12 10.29
CA HIS A 32 -11.38 -5.58 10.83
C HIS A 32 -11.30 -5.65 12.37
N GLU A 33 -12.40 -5.49 13.09
CA GLU A 33 -12.46 -5.69 14.54
C GLU A 33 -12.10 -7.13 14.93
N ALA A 34 -12.58 -8.13 14.17
CA ALA A 34 -12.20 -9.53 14.35
C ALA A 34 -10.71 -9.75 14.03
N ILE A 35 -10.18 -9.13 12.97
CA ILE A 35 -8.74 -9.18 12.64
C ILE A 35 -7.88 -8.59 13.77
N GLU A 36 -8.31 -7.47 14.35
CA GLU A 36 -7.56 -6.81 15.43
C GLU A 36 -7.55 -7.64 16.71
N THR A 37 -8.69 -8.22 17.08
CA THR A 37 -8.87 -8.92 18.36
C THR A 37 -8.45 -10.39 18.33
N GLU A 38 -8.62 -11.07 17.20
CA GLU A 38 -8.51 -12.53 17.14
C GLU A 38 -7.28 -13.04 16.38
N TRP A 39 -6.64 -12.22 15.53
CA TRP A 39 -5.68 -12.73 14.54
C TRP A 39 -4.20 -12.60 14.91
N ASP A 40 -3.40 -13.49 14.32
CA ASP A 40 -1.95 -13.64 14.50
C ASP A 40 -1.12 -12.49 13.87
N SER A 41 0.18 -12.48 14.18
CA SER A 41 1.12 -11.47 13.68
C SER A 41 1.20 -11.42 12.15
N LEU A 42 0.98 -12.55 11.47
CA LEU A 42 1.03 -12.66 10.02
C LEU A 42 -0.07 -11.82 9.38
N ARG A 43 -1.32 -11.97 9.83
CA ARG A 43 -2.43 -11.24 9.21
C ARG A 43 -2.41 -9.74 9.52
N ARG A 44 -1.97 -9.36 10.72
CA ARG A 44 -1.72 -7.94 11.05
C ARG A 44 -0.66 -7.32 10.14
N SER A 45 0.39 -8.08 9.80
CA SER A 45 1.42 -7.63 8.86
C SER A 45 0.90 -7.51 7.42
N ALA A 46 -0.08 -8.34 7.04
CA ALA A 46 -0.75 -8.23 5.76
C ALA A 46 -1.53 -6.92 5.65
N CYS A 47 -2.36 -6.57 6.65
CA CYS A 47 -3.11 -5.29 6.65
C CYS A 47 -2.17 -4.07 6.57
N GLN A 48 -1.01 -4.11 7.21
CA GLN A 48 0.02 -3.07 7.07
C GLN A 48 0.61 -2.99 5.66
N THR A 49 0.89 -4.15 5.05
CA THR A 49 1.40 -4.25 3.68
C THR A 49 0.40 -3.65 2.69
N VAL A 50 -0.85 -4.05 2.82
CA VAL A 50 -1.97 -3.58 2.00
C VAL A 50 -2.20 -2.07 2.20
N ALA A 51 -2.12 -1.57 3.45
CA ALA A 51 -2.21 -0.14 3.73
C ALA A 51 -1.14 0.66 2.97
N GLY A 52 0.08 0.12 2.88
CA GLY A 52 1.14 0.70 2.06
C GLY A 52 0.76 0.77 0.59
N ARG A 53 0.13 -0.27 0.04
CA ARG A 53 -0.34 -0.26 -1.35
C ARG A 53 -1.41 0.79 -1.58
N ALA A 54 -2.39 0.89 -0.68
CA ALA A 54 -3.47 1.88 -0.75
C ALA A 54 -2.95 3.33 -0.70
N LEU A 55 -1.97 3.61 0.16
CA LEU A 55 -1.39 4.96 0.28
C LEU A 55 -0.47 5.32 -0.90
N TRP A 56 0.08 4.32 -1.61
CA TRP A 56 0.89 4.49 -2.82
C TRP A 56 0.06 4.35 -4.11
N LYS A 57 -1.25 4.57 -4.06
CA LYS A 57 -2.16 4.44 -5.21
C LYS A 57 -1.86 5.32 -6.44
N HIS A 58 -0.96 6.29 -6.30
CA HIS A 58 -0.46 7.10 -7.41
C HIS A 58 0.57 6.37 -8.28
N VAL A 59 1.11 5.25 -7.79
CA VAL A 59 2.07 4.38 -8.47
C VAL A 59 1.51 2.97 -8.64
N ILE A 60 0.80 2.45 -7.64
CA ILE A 60 0.19 1.11 -7.65
C ILE A 60 -1.30 1.24 -7.93
N TYR A 61 -1.85 0.38 -8.78
CA TYR A 61 -3.30 0.26 -8.93
C TYR A 61 -3.81 -1.02 -8.26
N ASP A 62 -4.15 -0.93 -6.97
CA ASP A 62 -4.82 -2.01 -6.21
C ASP A 62 -6.18 -1.48 -5.72
N PRO A 63 -7.29 -1.82 -6.39
CA PRO A 63 -8.62 -1.28 -6.07
C PRO A 63 -9.18 -1.81 -4.74
N PHE A 64 -8.63 -2.91 -4.20
CA PHE A 64 -9.10 -3.51 -2.95
C PHE A 64 -8.20 -3.17 -1.76
N ALA A 65 -7.02 -2.59 -2.00
CA ALA A 65 -6.06 -2.30 -0.95
C ALA A 65 -6.66 -1.50 0.21
N GLU A 66 -7.43 -0.46 -0.10
CA GLU A 66 -8.00 0.38 0.95
C GLU A 66 -8.95 -0.43 1.87
N LEU A 67 -9.81 -1.24 1.26
CA LEU A 67 -10.76 -2.09 1.97
C LEU A 67 -10.07 -3.17 2.82
N LEU A 68 -9.06 -3.83 2.26
CA LEU A 68 -8.33 -4.93 2.89
C LEU A 68 -7.35 -4.45 3.97
N ALA A 69 -6.91 -3.20 3.90
CA ALA A 69 -6.09 -2.58 4.93
C ALA A 69 -6.89 -2.24 6.18
N GLY A 70 -8.13 -1.76 6.01
CA GLY A 70 -8.96 -1.28 7.12
C GLY A 70 -8.53 0.11 7.63
N GLU A 71 -9.46 0.78 8.31
CA GLU A 71 -9.27 2.15 8.77
C GLU A 71 -8.05 2.30 9.69
N LEU A 72 -7.90 1.41 10.68
CA LEU A 72 -6.85 1.49 11.68
C LEU A 72 -5.47 1.54 11.04
N TYR A 73 -5.18 0.60 10.14
CA TYR A 73 -3.87 0.48 9.50
C TYR A 73 -3.61 1.62 8.50
N LEU A 74 -4.63 2.06 7.76
CA LEU A 74 -4.53 3.20 6.85
C LEU A 74 -4.17 4.48 7.61
N ARG A 75 -4.89 4.79 8.69
CA ARG A 75 -4.61 5.97 9.52
C ARG A 75 -3.25 5.88 10.20
N SER A 76 -2.94 4.73 10.80
CA SER A 76 -1.68 4.52 11.49
C SER A 76 -0.48 4.70 10.56
N LEU A 77 -0.54 4.13 9.35
CA LEU A 77 0.55 4.24 8.38
C LEU A 77 0.64 5.67 7.82
N TYR A 78 -0.50 6.30 7.50
CA TYR A 78 -0.53 7.69 7.05
C TYR A 78 0.11 8.65 8.07
N GLU A 79 -0.23 8.50 9.35
CA GLU A 79 0.38 9.30 10.42
C GLU A 79 1.87 9.01 10.59
N LYS A 80 2.30 7.76 10.39
CA LYS A 80 3.73 7.41 10.37
C LYS A 80 4.46 8.13 9.23
N ILE A 81 3.92 8.11 8.02
CA ILE A 81 4.49 8.79 6.84
C ILE A 81 4.56 10.30 7.07
N LYS A 82 3.50 10.88 7.64
CA LYS A 82 3.46 12.30 8.00
C LYS A 82 4.57 12.64 9.00
N LYS A 83 4.79 11.81 10.03
CA LYS A 83 5.87 11.99 11.02
C LYS A 83 7.26 11.80 10.41
N ASP A 84 7.43 10.82 9.54
CA ASP A 84 8.70 10.49 8.89
C ASP A 84 9.18 11.65 8.00
N ARG A 85 8.28 12.43 7.40
CA ARG A 85 8.63 13.63 6.61
C ARG A 85 9.36 14.73 7.40
N TYR A 86 9.08 14.86 8.70
CA TYR A 86 9.67 15.91 9.54
C TYR A 86 10.95 15.47 10.24
N LYS A 87 11.23 14.17 10.24
CA LYS A 87 12.52 13.63 10.64
C LYS A 87 13.37 13.47 9.37
N ILE A 88 14.66 13.20 9.51
CA ILE A 88 15.53 12.86 8.38
C ILE A 88 15.64 11.32 8.28
N PRO A 89 14.58 10.52 8.07
CA PRO A 89 14.76 9.14 7.65
C PRO A 89 14.88 9.12 6.12
N ARG A 90 15.91 8.39 5.66
CA ARG A 90 16.10 8.00 4.26
C ARG A 90 15.08 6.95 3.79
N GLU A 91 14.14 6.57 4.66
CA GLU A 91 13.08 5.60 4.39
C GLU A 91 11.75 6.34 4.28
N VAL A 92 11.24 6.44 3.06
CA VAL A 92 9.85 6.81 2.85
C VAL A 92 9.04 5.55 3.13
N SER A 93 8.51 5.42 4.35
CA SER A 93 7.58 4.36 4.76
C SER A 93 6.54 4.14 3.65
N GLY A 94 6.54 2.98 2.97
CA GLY A 94 5.63 2.67 1.86
C GLY A 94 6.29 2.54 0.47
N VAL A 95 7.44 3.18 0.22
CA VAL A 95 8.13 3.07 -1.09
C VAL A 95 8.61 1.64 -1.37
N MET A 96 9.15 0.94 -0.36
CA MET A 96 9.54 -0.46 -0.52
C MET A 96 8.35 -1.35 -0.89
N LEU A 97 7.16 -1.08 -0.35
CA LEU A 97 5.94 -1.82 -0.65
C LEU A 97 5.46 -1.53 -2.08
N ALA A 98 5.60 -0.29 -2.54
CA ALA A 98 5.30 0.07 -3.92
C ALA A 98 6.23 -0.60 -4.93
N VAL A 99 7.55 -0.53 -4.70
CA VAL A 99 8.54 -1.21 -5.55
C VAL A 99 8.30 -2.72 -5.55
N ARG A 100 8.05 -3.31 -4.37
CA ARG A 100 7.75 -4.75 -4.27
C ARG A 100 6.53 -5.14 -5.10
N THR A 101 5.43 -4.37 -5.00
CA THR A 101 4.19 -4.66 -5.72
C THR A 101 4.42 -4.58 -7.23
N LEU A 102 4.98 -3.47 -7.70
CA LEU A 102 5.28 -3.29 -9.13
C LEU A 102 6.21 -4.36 -9.70
N TRP A 103 7.24 -4.76 -8.93
CA TRP A 103 8.16 -5.79 -9.38
C TRP A 103 7.45 -7.14 -9.59
N PHE A 104 6.61 -7.55 -8.64
CA PHE A 104 5.87 -8.81 -8.77
C PHE A 104 4.82 -8.73 -9.89
N ASP A 105 4.10 -7.62 -10.02
CA ASP A 105 3.14 -7.39 -11.11
C ASP A 105 3.83 -7.52 -12.47
N GLU A 106 4.97 -6.85 -12.65
CA GLU A 106 5.79 -6.92 -13.87
C GLU A 106 6.26 -8.36 -14.16
N LYS A 107 6.74 -9.10 -13.15
CA LYS A 107 7.20 -10.48 -13.37
C LYS A 107 6.08 -11.43 -13.73
N ILE A 108 4.89 -11.26 -13.15
CA ILE A 108 3.72 -12.05 -13.51
C ILE A 108 3.29 -11.70 -14.94
N GLU A 109 3.21 -10.41 -15.29
CA GLU A 109 2.84 -9.96 -16.63
C GLU A 109 3.81 -10.49 -17.70
N VAL A 110 5.12 -10.36 -17.46
CA VAL A 110 6.16 -10.90 -18.35
C VAL A 110 6.02 -12.41 -18.50
N ALA A 111 5.82 -13.14 -17.39
CA ALA A 111 5.62 -14.59 -17.45
C ALA A 111 4.38 -14.97 -18.26
N LEU A 112 3.25 -14.29 -18.04
CA LEU A 112 2.02 -14.53 -18.80
C LEU A 112 2.18 -14.24 -20.30
N SER A 113 2.92 -13.19 -20.66
CA SER A 113 3.19 -12.83 -22.06
C SER A 113 4.15 -13.78 -22.77
N PHE A 114 4.99 -14.50 -22.02
CA PHE A 114 5.99 -15.43 -22.56
C PHE A 114 5.37 -16.79 -22.96
N PHE A 115 4.33 -17.24 -22.26
CA PHE A 115 3.66 -18.50 -22.54
C PHE A 115 2.53 -18.27 -23.56
N ASP A 116 2.89 -18.29 -24.83
CA ASP A 116 2.01 -18.01 -25.98
C ASP A 116 0.90 -19.09 -26.12
N GLY A 117 -0.31 -18.80 -25.60
CA GLY A 117 -1.55 -19.56 -25.87
C GLY A 117 -1.71 -20.91 -25.15
N GLY A 118 -0.78 -21.33 -24.29
CA GLY A 118 -0.91 -22.52 -23.44
C GLY A 118 -1.67 -22.27 -22.14
N ALA A 119 -2.12 -23.32 -21.45
CA ALA A 119 -2.74 -23.20 -20.13
C ALA A 119 -1.69 -22.80 -19.06
N THR A 120 -1.49 -21.49 -18.87
CA THR A 120 -0.58 -20.94 -17.88
C THR A 120 -1.20 -21.01 -16.48
N HIS A 121 -0.47 -21.57 -15.52
CA HIS A 121 -0.89 -21.64 -14.12
C HIS A 121 0.02 -20.76 -13.28
N VAL A 122 -0.58 -19.85 -12.51
CA VAL A 122 0.15 -18.99 -11.56
C VAL A 122 -0.15 -19.51 -10.16
N LEU A 123 0.90 -19.90 -9.43
CA LEU A 123 0.81 -20.25 -8.02
C LEU A 123 1.46 -19.14 -7.19
N LEU A 124 0.66 -18.53 -6.32
CA LEU A 124 1.14 -17.56 -5.34
C LEU A 124 1.24 -18.24 -3.98
N LEU A 125 2.44 -18.25 -3.40
CA LEU A 125 2.70 -18.87 -2.09
C LEU A 125 2.73 -17.81 -0.99
N GLY A 126 2.23 -18.18 0.19
CA GLY A 126 2.22 -17.29 1.36
C GLY A 126 1.32 -16.06 1.17
N THR A 127 0.31 -16.16 0.30
CA THR A 127 -0.60 -15.05 0.04
C THR A 127 -1.44 -14.75 1.27
N VAL A 128 -1.31 -13.53 1.75
CA VAL A 128 -2.23 -12.91 2.69
C VAL A 128 -2.41 -11.50 2.16
N TRP A 129 -3.63 -11.19 1.71
CA TRP A 129 -4.15 -9.93 1.14
C TRP A 129 -3.20 -9.02 0.34
#